data_AF-A0A1Q4HHX4-F1
#
_entry.id   AF-A0A1Q4HHX4-F1
#
_cell.length_a   1.000
_cell.length_b   1.000
_cell.length_c   1.000
_cell.angle_alpha   90.00
_cell.angle_beta   90.00
_cell.angle_gamma   90.00
#
_symmetry.space_group_name_H-M   'P 1'
#
loop_
_entity.id
_entity.type
_entity.pdbx_description
1 polymer ?
#
loop_
_entity_poly.entity_id
_entity_poly.type
_entity_poly.pdbx_seq_one_letter_code
_entity_poly.pdbx_strand_id
1 'polypeptide(L)'
;MPGPDHRPEPGDDADVEEITDDIERTREEVGETVAALAEKFDVKQRAQQKVDETKVLVVDAVTDDRGAIKPALPVVAAAVATATILLGIIIWRRRR
;
A
#
# COMPACT_ATOMS: atom_id res chain seq x y z
N MET A 1 -18.30 -9.85 -0.95
CA MET A 1 -17.36 -10.53 -0.03
C MET A 1 -18.20 -11.39 0.89
N PRO A 2 -18.09 -12.72 0.84
CA PRO A 2 -18.59 -13.54 1.94
C PRO A 2 -17.90 -13.03 3.23
N GLY A 3 -18.67 -12.81 4.28
CA GLY A 3 -18.12 -12.45 5.59
C GLY A 3 -17.27 -13.60 6.15
N PRO A 4 -16.49 -13.37 7.21
CA PRO A 4 -15.81 -14.46 7.91
C PRO A 4 -16.82 -15.56 8.21
N ASP A 5 -16.45 -16.80 7.91
CA ASP A 5 -17.27 -17.99 8.09
C ASP A 5 -17.49 -18.16 9.60
N HIS A 6 -18.54 -17.53 10.14
CA HIS A 6 -18.91 -17.61 11.55
C HIS A 6 -19.50 -18.99 11.83
N ARG A 7 -18.65 -20.01 11.84
CA ARG A 7 -19.02 -21.30 12.38
C ARG A 7 -19.10 -21.19 13.91
N PRO A 8 -20.04 -21.89 14.55
CA PRO A 8 -20.13 -21.91 16.01
C PRO A 8 -18.82 -22.45 16.58
N GLU A 9 -18.28 -21.78 17.59
CA GLU A 9 -17.13 -22.32 18.34
C GLU A 9 -17.51 -23.67 18.97
N PRO A 10 -16.53 -24.58 19.15
CA PRO A 10 -16.76 -25.83 19.85
C PRO A 10 -17.35 -25.56 21.24
N GLY A 11 -18.40 -26.32 21.59
CA GLY A 11 -19.06 -26.19 22.90
C GLY A 11 -18.24 -26.80 24.04
N ASP A 12 -18.68 -26.61 25.28
CA ASP A 12 -17.99 -27.13 26.48
C ASP A 12 -17.86 -28.67 26.52
N ASP A 13 -18.64 -29.37 25.69
CA ASP A 13 -18.63 -30.83 25.53
C ASP A 13 -17.69 -31.31 24.39
N ALA A 14 -16.95 -30.42 23.73
CA ALA A 14 -16.09 -30.75 22.60
C ALA A 14 -14.88 -31.60 23.02
N ASP A 15 -14.55 -32.57 22.18
CA ASP A 15 -13.42 -33.45 22.41
C ASP A 15 -12.08 -32.71 22.13
N VAL A 16 -10.99 -33.17 22.74
CA VAL A 16 -9.66 -32.53 22.62
C VAL A 16 -9.19 -32.42 21.16
N GLU A 17 -9.56 -33.39 20.32
CA GLU A 17 -9.24 -33.41 18.89
C GLU A 17 -9.95 -32.25 18.16
N GLU A 18 -11.23 -32.03 18.45
CA GLU A 18 -12.03 -30.94 17.88
C GLU A 18 -11.47 -29.56 18.26
N ILE A 19 -11.08 -29.38 19.53
CA ILE A 19 -10.44 -28.14 20.00
C ILE A 19 -9.08 -27.91 19.31
N THR A 20 -8.31 -28.97 19.08
CA THR A 20 -7.00 -28.87 18.44
C THR A 20 -7.13 -28.43 16.99
N ASP A 21 -8.06 -29.04 16.24
CA ASP A 21 -8.35 -28.70 14.85
C ASP A 21 -8.83 -27.25 14.69
N ASP A 22 -9.64 -26.76 15.63
CA ASP A 22 -10.13 -25.38 15.62
C ASP A 22 -9.00 -24.35 15.88
N ILE A 23 -8.12 -24.66 16.83
CA ILE A 23 -6.93 -23.84 17.12
C ILE A 23 -6.00 -23.78 15.91
N GLU A 24 -5.74 -24.91 15.25
CA GLU A 24 -4.87 -24.95 14.07
C GLU A 24 -5.46 -24.11 12.92
N ARG A 25 -6.77 -24.25 12.66
CA ARG A 25 -7.46 -23.45 11.64
C ARG A 25 -7.45 -21.96 11.97
N THR A 26 -7.74 -21.59 13.21
CA THR A 26 -7.74 -20.18 13.64
C THR A 26 -6.35 -19.55 13.49
N ARG A 27 -5.29 -20.32 13.77
CA ARG A 27 -3.91 -19.86 13.55
C ARG A 27 -3.60 -19.62 12.07
N GLU A 28 -4.12 -20.47 11.19
CA GLU A 28 -3.96 -20.30 9.74
C GLU A 28 -4.68 -19.04 9.25
N GLU A 29 -5.94 -18.82 9.63
CA GLU A 29 -6.73 -17.66 9.22
C GLU A 29 -6.14 -16.32 9.71
N VAL A 30 -5.65 -16.29 10.96
CA VAL A 30 -4.95 -15.12 11.51
C VAL A 30 -3.60 -14.92 10.81
N GLY A 31 -2.89 -16.00 10.52
CA GLY A 31 -1.63 -15.98 9.76
C GLY A 31 -1.82 -15.38 8.36
N GLU A 32 -2.86 -15.81 7.63
CA GLU A 32 -3.23 -15.26 6.32
C GLU A 32 -3.59 -13.77 6.41
N THR A 33 -4.36 -13.39 7.42
CA THR A 33 -4.75 -11.99 7.64
C THR A 33 -3.54 -11.10 7.92
N VAL A 34 -2.60 -11.56 8.76
CA VAL A 34 -1.36 -10.84 9.05
C VAL A 34 -0.49 -10.73 7.79
N ALA A 35 -0.39 -11.79 7.00
CA ALA A 35 0.34 -11.76 5.73
C ALA A 35 -0.26 -10.75 4.73
N ALA A 36 -1.59 -10.72 4.59
CA ALA A 36 -2.28 -9.75 3.74
C ALA A 36 -2.11 -8.30 4.23
N LEU A 37 -2.03 -8.08 5.54
CA LEU A 37 -1.71 -6.76 6.10
C LEU A 37 -0.24 -6.40 5.83
N ALA A 38 0.69 -7.32 6.04
CA ALA A 38 2.11 -7.10 5.79
C ALA A 38 2.38 -6.75 4.32
N GLU A 39 1.71 -7.42 3.37
CA GLU A 39 1.79 -7.11 1.94
C GLU A 39 1.36 -5.65 1.66
N LYS A 40 0.27 -5.19 2.28
CA LYS A 40 -0.19 -3.80 2.13
C LYS A 40 0.81 -2.78 2.68
N PHE A 41 1.48 -3.10 3.79
CA PHE A 41 2.50 -2.24 4.37
C PHE A 41 3.79 -2.21 3.54
N ASP A 42 4.20 -3.34 2.96
CA ASP A 42 5.37 -3.43 2.09
C ASP A 42 5.19 -2.57 0.83
N VAL A 43 4.02 -2.60 0.18
CA VAL A 43 3.73 -1.73 -0.98
C VAL A 43 3.83 -0.25 -0.61
N LYS A 44 3.40 0.14 0.60
CA LYS A 44 3.53 1.53 1.08
C LYS A 44 4.98 1.93 1.29
N GLN A 45 5.79 1.08 1.92
CA GLN A 45 7.22 1.36 2.10
C GLN A 45 7.94 1.45 0.76
N ARG A 46 7.69 0.52 -0.17
CA ARG A 46 8.27 0.57 -1.52
C ARG A 46 7.89 1.84 -2.28
N ALA A 47 6.65 2.28 -2.16
CA ALA A 47 6.20 3.54 -2.76
C ALA A 47 6.90 4.76 -2.13
N GLN A 48 7.05 4.79 -0.81
CA GLN A 48 7.79 5.86 -0.12
C GLN A 48 9.26 5.89 -0.54
N GLN A 49 9.93 4.73 -0.60
CA GLN A 49 11.33 4.64 -1.00
C GLN A 49 11.55 5.15 -2.42
N LYS A 50 10.68 4.77 -3.37
CA LYS A 50 10.72 5.30 -4.74
C LYS A 50 10.50 6.81 -4.79
N VAL A 51 9.61 7.34 -3.94
CA VAL A 51 9.34 8.78 -3.86
C VAL A 51 10.57 9.51 -3.35
N ASP A 52 11.24 9.01 -2.30
CA ASP A 52 12.40 9.69 -1.73
C ASP A 52 13.62 9.65 -2.67
N GLU A 53 13.83 8.54 -3.37
CA GLU A 53 14.83 8.45 -4.46
C GLU A 53 14.51 9.45 -5.59
N THR A 54 13.24 9.52 -6.02
CA THR A 54 12.81 10.45 -7.08
C THR A 54 12.91 11.92 -6.64
N LYS A 55 12.65 12.24 -5.36
CA LYS A 55 12.81 13.61 -4.84
C LYS A 55 14.24 14.09 -4.97
N VAL A 56 15.22 13.24 -4.63
CA VAL A 56 16.64 13.59 -4.75
C VAL A 56 16.99 13.88 -6.21
N LEU A 57 16.54 13.02 -7.14
CA LEU A 57 16.76 13.21 -8.58
C LEU A 57 16.07 14.48 -9.12
N VAL A 58 14.85 14.76 -8.67
CA VAL A 58 14.11 15.96 -9.09
C VAL A 58 14.79 17.22 -8.56
N VAL A 59 15.17 17.24 -7.28
CA VAL A 59 15.88 18.39 -6.67
C VAL A 59 17.19 18.65 -7.39
N ASP A 60 17.97 17.62 -7.70
CA ASP A 60 19.21 17.76 -8.48
C ASP A 60 18.96 18.24 -9.93
N ALA A 61 17.85 17.80 -10.53
CA ALA A 61 17.46 18.23 -11.87
C ALA A 61 16.98 19.69 -11.92
N VAL A 62 16.32 20.21 -10.88
CA VAL A 62 15.83 21.61 -10.83
C VAL A 62 16.76 22.58 -10.11
N THR A 63 17.72 22.11 -9.33
CA THR A 63 18.66 22.94 -8.57
C THR A 63 20.07 22.78 -9.12
N ASP A 64 20.85 23.87 -9.14
CA ASP A 64 22.27 23.86 -9.52
C ASP A 64 23.15 23.67 -8.27
N ASP A 65 24.46 23.41 -8.43
CA ASP A 65 25.41 23.10 -7.33
C ASP A 65 25.46 24.15 -6.21
N ARG A 66 24.90 25.35 -6.48
CA ARG A 66 24.81 26.49 -5.55
C ARG A 66 23.46 26.62 -4.85
N GLY A 67 22.54 25.67 -5.01
CA GLY A 67 21.19 25.75 -4.44
C GLY A 67 20.22 26.66 -5.22
N ALA A 68 20.63 27.19 -6.37
CA ALA A 68 19.80 28.06 -7.21
C ALA A 68 18.93 27.26 -8.18
N ILE A 69 17.67 27.68 -8.38
CA ILE A 69 16.73 26.97 -9.27
C ILE A 69 17.06 27.28 -10.75
N LYS A 70 17.25 26.23 -11.56
CA LYS A 70 17.63 26.33 -12.99
C LYS A 70 16.53 27.03 -13.81
N PRO A 71 16.84 27.89 -14.79
CA PRO A 71 15.83 28.65 -15.55
C PRO A 71 14.95 27.80 -16.51
N ALA A 72 15.19 26.49 -16.62
CA ALA A 72 14.39 25.54 -17.43
C ALA A 72 13.05 25.13 -16.77
N LEU A 73 12.71 25.70 -15.61
CA LEU A 73 11.49 25.43 -14.83
C LEU A 73 10.14 25.50 -15.56
N PRO A 74 9.85 26.40 -16.53
CA PRO A 74 8.49 26.49 -17.06
C PRO A 74 8.05 25.20 -17.77
N VAL A 75 8.98 24.47 -18.39
CA VAL A 75 8.69 23.18 -19.03
C VAL A 75 8.44 22.09 -17.98
N VAL A 76 9.21 22.08 -16.90
CA VAL A 76 9.05 21.12 -15.79
C VAL A 76 7.73 21.36 -15.04
N ALA A 77 7.38 22.62 -14.78
CA ALA A 77 6.12 23.00 -14.14
C ALA A 77 4.90 22.59 -14.98
N ALA A 78 4.96 22.79 -16.30
CA ALA A 78 3.89 22.38 -17.21
C ALA A 78 3.69 20.86 -17.23
N ALA A 79 4.78 20.08 -17.21
CA ALA A 79 4.74 18.61 -17.17
C ALA A 79 4.14 18.07 -15.86
N VAL A 80 4.47 18.67 -14.71
CA VAL A 80 3.91 18.29 -13.40
C VAL A 80 2.40 18.57 -13.33
N ALA A 81 1.95 19.70 -13.88
CA ALA A 81 0.53 20.04 -13.91
C ALA A 81 -0.29 19.05 -14.77
N THR A 82 0.25 18.61 -15.92
CA THR A 82 -0.42 17.60 -16.76
C THR A 82 -0.45 16.23 -16.10
N ALA A 83 0.64 15.82 -15.46
CA ALA A 83 0.70 14.55 -14.74
C ALA A 83 -0.32 14.49 -13.58
N THR A 84 -0.47 15.57 -12.81
CA THR A 84 -1.44 15.61 -11.70
C THR A 84 -2.88 15.57 -12.18
N ILE A 85 -3.21 16.23 -13.28
CA ILE A 85 -4.55 16.16 -13.90
C ILE A 85 -4.86 14.73 -14.38
N LEU A 86 -3.93 14.09 -15.09
CA LEU A 86 -4.10 12.72 -15.56
C LEU A 86 -4.27 11.74 -14.39
N LEU A 87 -3.47 11.89 -13.33
CA LEU A 87 -3.57 11.06 -12.13
C LEU A 87 -4.92 11.25 -11.44
N GLY A 88 -5.41 12.49 -11.33
CA GLY A 88 -6.73 12.80 -10.81
C GLY A 88 -7.86 12.14 -11.61
N ILE A 89 -7.79 12.19 -12.94
CA ILE A 89 -8.75 11.53 -13.84
C ILE A 89 -8.72 10.00 -13.65
N ILE A 90 -7.52 9.40 -13.57
CA ILE A 90 -7.37 7.95 -13.36
C ILE A 90 -7.98 7.55 -12.02
N ILE A 91 -7.66 8.27 -10.93
CA ILE A 91 -8.20 7.97 -9.59
C ILE A 91 -9.72 8.10 -9.58
N TRP A 92 -10.27 9.15 -10.21
CA TRP A 92 -11.71 9.35 -10.31
C TRP A 92 -12.39 8.22 -11.07
N ARG A 93 -11.80 7.78 -12.18
CA ARG A 93 -12.32 6.70 -13.02
C ARG A 93 -12.19 5.32 -12.38
N ARG A 94 -11.28 5.15 -11.43
CA ARG A 94 -11.12 3.93 -10.62
C ARG A 94 -12.09 3.86 -9.44
N ARG A 95 -12.67 5.00 -9.07
CA ARG A 95 -13.56 5.14 -7.89
C ARG A 95 -15.04 5.30 -8.28
N ARG A 96 -15.33 5.46 -9.56
CA ARG A 96 -16.68 5.52 -10.15
C ARG A 96 -16.99 4.20 -10.83
#